data_AF-A0A2E6G533-F1
#
_entry.id   AF-A0A2E6G533-F1
#
_cell.length_a   1.000
_cell.length_b   1.000
_cell.length_c   1.000
_cell.angle_alpha   90.00
_cell.angle_beta   90.00
_cell.angle_gamma   90.00
#
_symmetry.space_group_name_H-M   'P 1'
#
loop_
_entity.id
_entity.type
_entity.pdbx_description
1 polymer ?
#
loop_
_entity_poly.entity_id
_entity_poly.type
_entity_poly.pdbx_seq_one_letter_code
_entity_poly.pdbx_strand_id
1 'polypeptide(L)'
;MEPLASNSIRTLDGAQAFIQSFDCPAQFSAYAWHQLQKTALAVWYAYLLQRPYRGSLHFCRPEFYLMLQQPDGTPIIARESIRGYKAA
;
A
#
# COMPACT_ATOMS: atom_id res chain seq x y z
N MET A 1 4.20 -2.48 26.66
CA MET A 1 4.70 -1.88 25.40
C MET A 1 5.32 -3.00 24.61
N GLU A 2 4.58 -3.58 23.67
CA GLU A 2 5.08 -4.69 22.85
C GLU A 2 6.02 -4.16 21.76
N PRO A 3 7.14 -4.86 21.48
CA PRO A 3 8.02 -4.48 20.39
C PRO A 3 7.30 -4.79 19.07
N LEU A 4 6.95 -3.74 18.32
CA LEU A 4 6.40 -3.84 16.98
C LEU A 4 7.42 -4.60 16.13
N ALA A 5 7.14 -5.87 15.90
CA ALA A 5 7.98 -6.75 15.11
C ALA A 5 8.29 -6.07 13.78
N SER A 6 9.58 -5.85 13.52
CA SER A 6 10.13 -5.38 12.25
C SER A 6 9.90 -6.43 11.15
N ASN A 7 8.65 -6.75 10.86
CA ASN A 7 8.26 -7.75 9.89
C ASN A 7 8.10 -7.05 8.53
N SER A 8 9.24 -6.60 8.00
CA SER A 8 9.31 -6.13 6.62
C SER A 8 8.78 -7.22 5.71
N ILE A 9 7.66 -6.95 5.04
CA ILE A 9 7.08 -7.86 4.06
C ILE A 9 8.06 -7.96 2.88
N ARG A 10 8.57 -9.17 2.65
CA ARG A 10 9.57 -9.50 1.60
C ARG A 10 9.03 -10.44 0.53
N THR A 11 7.77 -10.87 0.65
CA THR A 11 7.11 -11.78 -0.26
C THR A 11 5.78 -11.20 -0.72
N LEU A 12 5.36 -11.55 -1.93
CA LEU A 12 4.10 -11.08 -2.49
C LEU A 12 2.89 -11.65 -1.72
N ASP A 13 3.01 -12.89 -1.24
CA ASP A 13 1.99 -13.52 -0.39
C ASP A 13 1.79 -12.75 0.93
N GLY A 14 2.88 -12.35 1.59
CA GLY A 14 2.82 -11.52 2.80
C GLY A 14 2.22 -10.13 2.53
N ALA A 15 2.52 -9.55 1.36
CA ALA A 15 1.93 -8.28 0.95
C ALA A 15 0.43 -8.40 0.70
N GLN A 16 0.01 -9.49 0.07
CA GLN A 16 -1.39 -9.78 -0.18
C GLN A 16 -2.16 -9.97 1.12
N ALA A 17 -1.64 -10.77 2.05
CA ALA A 17 -2.25 -10.98 3.37
C ALA A 17 -2.37 -9.65 4.15
N PHE A 18 -1.34 -8.81 4.08
CA PHE A 18 -1.36 -7.48 4.70
C PHE A 18 -2.45 -6.58 4.10
N ILE A 19 -2.53 -6.47 2.77
CA ILE A 19 -3.56 -5.67 2.08
C ILE A 19 -4.97 -6.20 2.39
N GLN A 20 -5.14 -7.52 2.43
CA GLN A 20 -6.42 -8.16 2.75
C GLN A 20 -6.82 -8.00 4.21
N SER A 21 -5.87 -7.71 5.11
CA SER A 21 -6.15 -7.41 6.51
C SER A 21 -6.86 -6.08 6.72
N PHE A 22 -6.94 -5.21 5.69
CA PHE A 22 -7.69 -3.96 5.78
C PHE A 22 -9.15 -4.19 5.39
N ASP A 23 -10.03 -3.97 6.35
CA ASP A 23 -11.47 -3.95 6.12
C ASP A 23 -11.91 -2.82 5.19
N CYS A 24 -12.92 -3.11 4.37
CA CYS A 24 -13.53 -2.10 3.52
C CYS A 24 -14.23 -1.05 4.39
N PRO A 25 -13.89 0.24 4.27
CA PRO A 25 -14.56 1.27 5.05
C PRO A 25 -16.06 1.31 4.72
N ALA A 26 -16.88 1.50 5.76
CA ALA A 26 -18.32 1.65 5.63
C ALA A 26 -18.63 2.82 4.67
N GLN A 27 -19.57 2.61 3.74
CA GLN A 27 -19.95 3.55 2.66
C GLN A 27 -19.02 3.58 1.43
N PHE A 28 -17.98 2.73 1.36
CA PHE A 28 -17.19 2.58 0.15
C PHE A 28 -17.68 1.40 -0.70
N SER A 29 -17.58 1.52 -2.03
CA SER A 29 -17.95 0.43 -2.92
C SER A 29 -16.95 -0.71 -2.76
N ALA A 30 -17.44 -1.92 -2.45
CA ALA A 30 -16.60 -3.12 -2.37
C ALA A 30 -15.79 -3.35 -3.66
N TYR A 31 -16.36 -2.98 -4.82
CA TYR A 31 -15.65 -3.03 -6.09
C TYR A 31 -14.47 -2.07 -6.14
N ALA A 32 -14.68 -0.81 -5.72
CA ALA A 32 -13.62 0.19 -5.67
C ALA A 32 -12.54 -0.22 -4.65
N TRP A 33 -12.92 -0.81 -3.51
CA TRP A 33 -11.98 -1.32 -2.52
C TRP A 33 -11.11 -2.42 -3.09
N HIS A 34 -11.72 -3.38 -3.79
CA HIS A 34 -10.98 -4.46 -4.43
C HIS A 34 -10.04 -3.95 -5.53
N GLN A 35 -10.42 -2.91 -6.28
CA GLN A 35 -9.53 -2.23 -7.23
C GLN A 35 -8.34 -1.55 -6.53
N LEU A 36 -8.57 -0.90 -5.39
CA LEU A 36 -7.49 -0.35 -4.55
C LEU A 36 -6.55 -1.45 -4.07
N GLN A 37 -7.08 -2.55 -3.52
CA GLN A 37 -6.27 -3.68 -3.06
C GLN A 37 -5.41 -4.29 -4.19
N LYS A 38 -5.98 -4.46 -5.38
CA LYS A 38 -5.22 -4.91 -6.57
C LYS A 38 -4.12 -3.93 -6.96
N THR A 39 -4.42 -2.63 -6.90
CA THR A 39 -3.42 -1.59 -7.20
C THR A 39 -2.31 -1.61 -6.16
N ALA A 40 -2.64 -1.71 -4.88
CA ALA A 40 -1.66 -1.85 -3.81
C ALA A 40 -0.77 -3.08 -4.04
N LEU A 41 -1.36 -4.24 -4.37
CA LEU A 41 -0.61 -5.46 -4.65
C LEU A 41 0.32 -5.32 -5.86
N ALA A 42 -0.09 -4.61 -6.91
CA ALA A 42 0.77 -4.32 -8.05
C ALA A 42 1.95 -3.41 -7.67
N VAL A 43 1.74 -2.46 -6.75
CA VAL A 43 2.82 -1.62 -6.21
C VAL A 43 3.78 -2.45 -5.38
N TRP A 44 3.27 -3.33 -4.51
CA TRP A 44 4.09 -4.27 -3.74
C TRP A 44 4.91 -5.19 -4.65
N TYR A 45 4.32 -5.70 -5.73
CA TYR A 45 5.05 -6.50 -6.72
C TYR A 45 6.19 -5.71 -7.36
N ALA A 46 5.94 -4.46 -7.74
CA ALA A 46 6.98 -3.58 -8.29
C ALA A 46 8.10 -3.31 -7.27
N TYR A 47 7.76 -3.05 -6.00
CA TYR A 47 8.72 -2.87 -4.91
C TYR A 47 9.60 -4.11 -4.70
N LEU A 48 9.00 -5.30 -4.65
CA LEU A 48 9.72 -6.57 -4.50
C LEU A 48 10.64 -6.86 -5.69
N LEU A 49 10.26 -6.42 -6.89
CA LEU A 49 11.09 -6.47 -8.10
C LEU A 49 12.14 -5.36 -8.17
N GLN A 50 12.24 -4.48 -7.17
CA GLN A 50 13.06 -3.27 -7.17
C GLN A 50 12.83 -2.40 -8.43
N ARG A 51 11.59 -2.38 -8.93
CA ARG A 51 11.19 -1.59 -10.09
C ARG A 51 10.33 -0.40 -9.66
N PRO A 52 10.51 0.77 -10.31
CA PRO A 52 9.62 1.90 -10.06
C PRO A 52 8.22 1.60 -10.59
N TYR A 53 7.21 1.77 -9.72
CA TYR A 53 5.82 1.74 -10.15
C TYR A 53 5.50 3.00 -10.96
N ARG A 54 4.98 2.82 -12.18
CA ARG A 54 4.64 3.91 -13.13
C ARG A 54 3.14 4.28 -13.16
N GLY A 55 2.32 3.64 -12.34
CA GLY A 55 0.90 3.96 -12.27
C GLY A 55 0.63 5.22 -11.45
N SER A 56 -0.47 5.90 -11.74
CA SER A 56 -0.91 7.05 -10.95
C SER A 56 -1.51 6.57 -9.63
N LEU A 57 -0.87 6.91 -8.51
CA LEU A 57 -1.35 6.63 -7.16
C LEU A 57 -2.12 7.84 -6.58
N HIS A 58 -2.94 8.46 -7.43
CA HIS A 58 -3.75 9.62 -7.06
C HIS A 58 -5.09 9.14 -6.50
N PHE A 59 -5.02 8.50 -5.33
CA PHE A 59 -6.21 7.99 -4.66
C PHE A 59 -6.60 8.92 -3.52
N CYS A 60 -7.86 9.33 -3.51
CA CYS A 60 -8.39 10.32 -2.56
C CYS A 60 -8.56 9.80 -1.11
N ARG A 61 -7.96 8.65 -0.74
CA ARG A 61 -8.20 8.02 0.57
C ARG A 61 -6.90 7.72 1.32
N PRO A 62 -6.76 8.18 2.57
CA PRO A 62 -5.58 7.91 3.39
C PRO A 62 -5.38 6.40 3.65
N GLU A 63 -6.45 5.62 3.73
CA GLU A 63 -6.39 4.17 3.95
C GLU A 63 -5.60 3.43 2.86
N PHE A 64 -5.67 3.89 1.62
CA PHE A 64 -4.88 3.32 0.53
C PHE A 64 -3.37 3.54 0.74
N TYR A 65 -2.98 4.69 1.26
CA TYR A 65 -1.58 4.97 1.56
C TYR A 65 -1.08 4.16 2.76
N LEU A 66 -1.95 3.72 3.66
CA LEU A 66 -1.59 2.79 4.75
C LEU A 66 -1.23 1.40 4.20
N MET A 67 -1.95 0.93 3.18
CA MET A 67 -1.63 -0.34 2.49
C MET A 67 -0.27 -0.30 1.77
N LEU A 68 0.21 0.89 1.42
CA LEU A 68 1.48 1.14 0.74
C LEU A 68 2.64 1.43 1.72
N GLN A 69 2.39 1.25 3.01
CA GLN A 69 3.41 1.30 4.05
C GLN A 69 3.69 -0.11 4.52
N GLN A 70 4.95 -0.37 4.85
CA GLN A 70 5.30 -1.53 5.65
C GLN A 70 4.64 -1.41 7.02
N PRO A 71 4.41 -2.52 7.74
CA PRO A 71 3.92 -2.49 9.12
C PRO A 71 4.83 -1.69 10.08
N ASP A 72 6.07 -1.43 9.68
CA ASP A 72 7.04 -0.57 10.37
C ASP A 72 6.81 0.94 10.14
N GLY A 73 5.86 1.30 9.26
CA GLY A 73 5.60 2.69 8.84
C GLY A 73 6.48 3.17 7.68
N THR A 74 7.39 2.33 7.19
CA THR A 74 8.26 2.69 6.05
C THR A 74 7.48 2.62 4.73
N PRO A 75 7.43 3.68 3.91
CA PRO A 75 6.74 3.64 2.62
C PRO A 75 7.49 2.76 1.61
N ILE A 76 6.77 1.86 0.94
CA ILE A 76 7.36 0.96 -0.09
C ILE A 76 7.57 1.66 -1.44
N ILE A 77 7.02 2.86 -1.59
CA ILE A 77 7.18 3.67 -2.80
C ILE A 77 8.04 4.88 -2.51
N ALA A 78 8.93 5.19 -3.45
CA ALA A 78 9.63 6.46 -3.45
C ALA A 78 8.57 7.57 -3.49
N ARG A 79 8.74 8.60 -2.64
CA ARG A 79 7.86 9.79 -2.62
C ARG A 79 7.68 10.41 -4.01
N GLU A 80 8.67 10.24 -4.87
CA GLU A 80 8.72 10.68 -6.27
C GLU A 80 7.70 9.97 -7.18
N SER A 81 7.35 8.71 -6.89
CA SER A 81 6.31 7.96 -7.62
C SER A 81 4.90 8.40 -7.23
N ILE A 82 4.73 9.06 -6.07
CA ILE A 82 3.47 9.67 -5.68
C ILE A 82 3.39 11.05 -6.32
N ARG A 83 3.08 11.08 -7.62
CA ARG A 83 2.89 12.33 -8.36
C ARG A 83 1.66 13.05 -7.81
N GLY A 84 1.85 13.92 -6.80
CA GLY A 84 0.78 14.66 -6.12
C GLY A 84 0.91 14.75 -4.59
N TYR A 85 1.83 14.03 -3.93
CA TYR A 85 2.06 14.21 -2.50
C TYR A 85 2.88 15.49 -2.25
N LYS A 86 2.21 16.64 -2.24
CA LYS A 86 2.71 17.82 -1.54
C LYS A 86 2.48 17.59 -0.05
N ALA A 87 3.54 17.22 0.66
CA ALA A 87 3.59 17.51 2.09
C ALA A 87 3.42 19.02 2.24
N ALA A 88 2.28 19.44 2.78
CA ALA A 88 2.05 20.81 3.23
C ALA A 88 2.65 20.97 4.63
#